data_AF-A0A955E4X3-F1
#
_entry.id   AF-A0A955E4X3-F1
#
_cell.length_a   1.000
_cell.length_b   1.000
_cell.length_c   1.000
_cell.angle_alpha   90.00
_cell.angle_beta   90.00
_cell.angle_gamma   90.00
#
_symmetry.space_group_name_H-M   'P 1'
#
loop_
_entity.id
_entity.type
_entity.pdbx_description
1 polymer ?
#
loop_
_entity_poly.entity_id
_entity_poly.type
_entity_poly.pdbx_seq_one_letter_code
_entity_poly.pdbx_strand_id
1 'polypeptide(L)'
;MSKEDINDTIETIEHEAGKGPEGGSNDEERALRIDAICQLAKSGELEVPPEMEEVIEAFVHTIEQRDENQAKLIRAIADHQNFQRRAMLNEREARTSATQGVVQGLIPLMDQFDMALLLDPEKVTAQTVMDGVRMTRDEFVRILGGYGVSAISPEVGDEFEPGIHEAMMQQPAEGIEPGHIAFVMSVGYKLGERVIRPAKVAVVPTTEADSGEG
;
A
#
# COMPACT_ATOMS: atom_id res chain seq x y z
N MET A 1 17.87 9.19 61.59
CA MET A 1 19.21 9.78 61.29
C MET A 1 19.08 11.30 61.13
N SER A 2 20.11 12.09 61.47
CA SER A 2 20.07 13.56 61.37
C SER A 2 20.20 14.05 59.92
N LYS A 3 19.80 15.31 59.62
CA LYS A 3 19.95 15.91 58.27
C LYS A 3 21.43 15.96 57.82
N GLU A 4 22.36 16.00 58.77
CA GLU A 4 23.81 15.90 58.52
C GLU A 4 24.21 14.45 58.18
N ASP A 5 23.63 13.43 58.80
CA ASP A 5 23.93 12.03 58.50
C ASP A 5 23.45 11.59 57.10
N ILE A 6 22.34 12.16 56.61
CA ILE A 6 21.83 11.87 55.26
C ILE A 6 22.69 12.56 54.21
N ASN A 7 23.10 13.81 54.45
CA ASN A 7 24.02 14.52 53.56
C ASN A 7 25.40 13.89 53.56
N ASP A 8 25.90 13.41 54.72
CA ASP A 8 27.16 12.67 54.82
C ASP A 8 27.06 11.31 54.12
N THR A 9 25.92 10.64 54.17
CA THR A 9 25.73 9.37 53.43
C THR A 9 25.68 9.63 51.91
N ILE A 10 25.03 10.71 51.48
CA ILE A 10 24.99 11.12 50.06
C ILE A 10 26.39 11.55 49.59
N GLU A 11 27.11 12.37 50.36
CA GLU A 11 28.48 12.82 50.05
C GLU A 11 29.48 11.65 50.09
N THR A 12 29.31 10.68 50.98
CA THR A 12 30.15 9.46 51.03
C THR A 12 29.91 8.59 49.79
N ILE A 13 28.67 8.49 49.32
CA ILE A 13 28.31 7.79 48.07
C ILE A 13 28.82 8.57 46.84
N GLU A 14 28.80 9.90 46.85
CA GLU A 14 29.38 10.75 45.80
C GLU A 14 30.92 10.65 45.76
N HIS A 15 31.57 10.54 46.91
CA HIS A 15 33.03 10.42 47.01
C HIS A 15 33.53 9.01 46.63
N GLU A 16 32.77 7.95 46.90
CA GLU A 16 33.10 6.59 46.43
C GLU A 16 32.80 6.39 44.92
N ALA A 17 31.83 7.12 44.36
CA ALA A 17 31.53 7.12 42.93
C ALA A 17 32.49 7.99 42.08
N GLY A 18 33.40 8.73 42.71
CA GLY A 18 34.27 9.74 42.08
C GLY A 18 35.50 9.23 41.31
N LYS A 19 35.68 7.93 41.07
CA LYS A 19 36.79 7.42 40.24
C LYS A 19 36.41 6.24 39.34
N GLY A 20 36.02 6.54 38.09
CA GLY A 20 35.92 5.56 37.00
C GLY A 20 35.42 6.19 35.69
N PRO A 21 35.87 5.72 34.51
CA PRO A 21 36.05 6.53 33.31
C PRO A 21 34.80 6.74 32.43
N GLU A 22 34.96 7.73 31.55
CA GLU A 22 34.15 8.19 30.43
C GLU A 22 33.19 7.20 29.76
N GLY A 23 31.96 7.68 29.54
CA GLY A 23 31.20 7.48 28.30
C GLY A 23 30.61 6.09 28.03
N GLY A 24 29.39 5.84 28.53
CA GLY A 24 28.52 4.78 28.00
C GLY A 24 27.67 4.00 29.01
N SER A 25 27.96 4.06 30.32
CA SER A 25 27.28 3.24 31.35
C SER A 25 26.27 4.00 32.22
N ASN A 26 26.17 5.33 32.09
CA ASN A 26 25.55 6.16 33.13
C ASN A 26 24.01 6.05 33.17
N ASP A 27 23.32 5.84 32.03
CA ASP A 27 21.85 5.87 32.02
C ASP A 27 21.20 4.57 32.50
N GLU A 28 21.77 3.41 32.16
CA GLU A 28 21.33 2.11 32.71
C GLU A 28 21.68 1.99 34.19
N GLU A 29 22.87 2.44 34.59
CA GLU A 29 23.30 2.41 35.99
C GLU A 29 22.48 3.41 36.84
N ARG A 30 22.14 4.58 36.31
CA ARG A 30 21.19 5.52 36.94
C ARG A 30 19.78 4.94 37.01
N ALA A 31 19.30 4.26 35.99
CA ALA A 31 17.99 3.63 36.01
C ALA A 31 17.91 2.51 37.06
N LEU A 32 18.95 1.69 37.20
CA LEU A 32 19.06 0.69 38.27
C LEU A 32 19.08 1.33 39.67
N ARG A 33 19.81 2.45 39.84
CA ARG A 33 19.83 3.19 41.12
C ARG A 33 18.45 3.77 41.46
N ILE A 34 17.74 4.32 40.47
CA ILE A 34 16.38 4.85 40.65
C ILE A 34 15.40 3.73 41.01
N ASP A 35 15.49 2.57 40.37
CA ASP A 35 14.64 1.41 40.70
C ASP A 35 14.90 0.88 42.11
N ALA A 36 16.17 0.80 42.52
CA ALA A 36 16.55 0.40 43.89
C ALA A 36 16.02 1.38 44.95
N ILE A 37 16.09 2.70 44.70
CA ILE A 37 15.53 3.73 45.58
C ILE A 37 14.01 3.62 45.65
N CYS A 38 13.33 3.37 44.53
CA CYS A 38 11.89 3.12 44.52
C CYS A 38 11.48 1.87 45.30
N GLN A 39 12.27 0.79 45.24
CA GLN A 39 11.99 -0.43 46.01
C GLN A 39 12.13 -0.20 47.52
N LEU A 40 13.16 0.54 47.95
CA LEU A 40 13.38 0.90 49.35
C LEU A 40 12.33 1.88 49.89
N ALA A 41 11.87 2.81 49.05
CA ALA A 41 10.75 3.69 49.39
C ALA A 41 9.43 2.91 49.56
N LYS A 42 9.18 1.88 48.73
CA LYS A 42 8.00 1.01 48.85
C LYS A 42 8.06 0.06 50.04
N SER A 43 9.25 -0.38 50.47
CA SER A 43 9.41 -1.26 51.64
C SER A 43 9.26 -0.53 52.97
N GLY A 44 9.25 0.81 52.97
CA GLY A 44 9.17 1.63 54.18
C GLY A 44 10.45 1.59 55.04
N GLU A 45 11.54 1.04 54.50
CA GLU A 45 12.84 0.95 55.18
C GLU A 45 13.66 2.25 55.08
N LEU A 46 13.18 3.22 54.31
CA LEU A 46 13.81 4.52 54.16
C LEU A 46 13.36 5.46 55.30
N GLU A 47 14.28 5.88 56.18
CA GLU A 47 13.99 6.94 57.15
C GLU A 47 13.93 8.30 56.44
N VAL A 48 12.72 8.77 56.16
CA VAL A 48 12.48 10.02 55.45
C VAL A 48 12.04 11.11 56.44
N PRO A 49 12.57 12.35 56.35
CA PRO A 49 11.99 13.48 57.04
C PRO A 49 10.52 13.70 56.64
N PRO A 50 9.60 14.00 57.58
CA PRO A 50 8.16 14.12 57.29
C PRO A 50 7.82 15.21 56.25
N GLU A 51 8.74 16.16 56.02
CA GLU A 51 8.62 17.21 54.99
C GLU A 51 8.79 16.69 53.55
N MET A 52 9.35 15.49 53.37
CA MET A 52 9.72 14.90 52.07
C MET A 52 8.89 13.67 51.70
N GLU A 53 8.00 13.22 52.59
CA GLU A 53 7.18 12.01 52.40
C GLU A 53 6.24 12.15 51.19
N GLU A 54 5.56 13.29 51.04
CA GLU A 54 4.71 13.59 49.88
C GLU A 54 5.49 13.60 48.54
N VAL A 55 6.74 14.07 48.57
CA VAL A 55 7.60 14.15 47.38
C VAL A 55 8.04 12.75 46.93
N ILE A 56 8.36 11.87 47.89
CA ILE A 56 8.75 10.48 47.61
C ILE A 56 7.56 9.67 47.11
N GLU A 57 6.38 9.83 47.70
CA GLU A 57 5.15 9.20 47.19
C GLU A 57 4.85 9.62 45.74
N ALA A 58 4.94 10.93 45.43
CA ALA A 58 4.75 11.43 44.07
C ALA A 58 5.83 10.90 43.09
N PHE A 59 7.08 10.76 43.54
CA PHE A 59 8.17 10.22 42.74
C PHE A 59 7.97 8.73 42.42
N VAL A 60 7.61 7.93 43.43
CA VAL A 60 7.29 6.51 43.26
C VAL A 60 6.12 6.33 42.30
N HIS A 61 5.04 7.11 42.47
CA HIS A 61 3.89 7.06 41.58
C HIS A 61 4.23 7.40 40.12
N THR A 62 5.09 8.40 39.92
CA THR A 62 5.53 8.82 38.57
C THR A 62 6.32 7.71 37.87
N ILE A 63 7.16 6.99 38.62
CA ILE A 63 7.95 5.87 38.08
C ILE A 63 7.07 4.67 37.74
N GLU A 64 6.09 4.34 38.58
CA GLU A 64 5.11 3.30 38.26
C GLU A 64 4.33 3.62 36.99
N GLN A 65 3.86 4.87 36.84
CA GLN A 65 3.19 5.31 35.61
C GLN A 65 4.11 5.23 34.39
N ARG A 66 5.40 5.59 34.55
CA ARG A 66 6.40 5.47 33.48
C ARG A 66 6.52 4.02 33.02
N ASP A 67 6.71 3.10 33.96
CA ASP A 67 6.95 1.68 33.67
C ASP A 67 5.71 1.01 33.07
N GLU A 68 4.52 1.35 33.57
CA GLU A 68 3.26 0.93 32.95
C GLU A 68 3.14 1.42 31.51
N ASN A 69 3.46 2.69 31.25
CA ASN A 69 3.39 3.27 29.92
C ASN A 69 4.44 2.67 28.98
N GLN A 70 5.64 2.39 29.48
CA GLN A 70 6.69 1.72 28.73
C GLN A 70 6.28 0.28 28.39
N ALA A 71 5.68 -0.46 29.32
CA ALA A 71 5.14 -1.79 29.07
C ALA A 71 4.01 -1.77 28.03
N LYS A 72 3.10 -0.79 28.11
CA LYS A 72 2.04 -0.56 27.11
C LYS A 72 2.63 -0.24 25.74
N LEU A 73 3.67 0.59 25.68
CA LEU A 73 4.34 0.98 24.43
C LEU A 73 5.04 -0.22 23.77
N ILE A 74 5.80 -1.01 24.52
CA ILE A 74 6.47 -2.21 23.99
C ILE A 74 5.44 -3.18 23.42
N ARG A 75 4.32 -3.40 24.13
CA ARG A 75 3.22 -4.23 23.64
C ARG A 75 2.60 -3.66 22.36
N ALA A 76 2.34 -2.36 22.32
CA ALA A 76 1.79 -1.69 21.14
C ALA A 76 2.72 -1.80 19.92
N ILE A 77 4.03 -1.68 20.11
CA ILE A 77 5.04 -1.86 19.05
C ILE A 77 4.99 -3.31 18.53
N ALA A 78 4.95 -4.30 19.43
CA ALA A 78 4.87 -5.70 19.04
C ALA A 78 3.57 -6.00 18.27
N ASP A 79 2.44 -5.49 18.73
CA ASP A 79 1.14 -5.63 18.06
C ASP A 79 1.15 -4.96 16.68
N HIS A 80 1.77 -3.78 16.56
CA HIS A 80 1.93 -3.09 15.29
C HIS A 80 2.80 -3.88 14.30
N GLN A 81 3.93 -4.43 14.75
CA GLN A 81 4.78 -5.28 13.91
C GLN A 81 4.06 -6.55 13.44
N ASN A 82 3.28 -7.18 14.34
CA ASN A 82 2.46 -8.34 13.99
C ASN A 82 1.34 -7.97 12.99
N PHE A 83 0.73 -6.80 13.16
CA PHE A 83 -0.25 -6.26 12.22
C PHE A 83 0.38 -6.01 10.85
N GLN A 84 1.52 -5.32 10.78
CA GLN A 84 2.24 -5.05 9.53
C GLN A 84 2.59 -6.35 8.78
N ARG A 85 3.18 -7.34 9.49
CA ARG A 85 3.53 -8.63 8.90
C ARG A 85 2.31 -9.33 8.30
N ARG A 86 1.19 -9.33 9.05
CA ARG A 86 -0.08 -9.92 8.60
C ARG A 86 -0.70 -9.15 7.44
N ALA A 87 -0.63 -7.82 7.45
CA ALA A 87 -1.12 -6.98 6.36
C ALA A 87 -0.37 -7.26 5.05
N MET A 88 0.96 -7.40 5.11
CA MET A 88 1.78 -7.75 3.94
C MET A 88 1.44 -9.15 3.39
N LEU A 89 1.20 -10.12 4.27
CA LEU A 89 0.76 -11.47 3.86
C LEU A 89 -0.60 -11.41 3.18
N ASN A 90 -1.57 -10.73 3.80
CA ASN A 90 -2.92 -10.58 3.25
C ASN A 90 -2.90 -9.85 1.88
N GLU A 91 -2.06 -8.83 1.70
CA GLU A 91 -1.92 -8.13 0.42
C GLU A 91 -1.37 -9.07 -0.66
N ARG A 92 -0.35 -9.88 -0.31
CA ARG A 92 0.23 -10.86 -1.23
C ARG A 92 -0.79 -11.92 -1.62
N GLU A 93 -1.52 -12.47 -0.65
CA GLU A 93 -2.59 -13.44 -0.88
C GLU A 93 -3.69 -12.82 -1.75
N ALA A 94 -4.15 -11.60 -1.45
CA ALA A 94 -5.15 -10.90 -2.24
C ALA A 94 -4.71 -10.72 -3.70
N ARG A 95 -3.44 -10.38 -3.94
CA ARG A 95 -2.88 -10.27 -5.31
C ARG A 95 -2.87 -11.62 -6.03
N THR A 96 -2.44 -12.68 -5.36
CA THR A 96 -2.44 -14.03 -5.93
C THR A 96 -3.87 -14.51 -6.20
N SER A 97 -4.80 -14.33 -5.27
CA SER A 97 -6.22 -14.70 -5.45
C SER A 97 -6.88 -13.91 -6.58
N ALA A 98 -6.60 -12.61 -6.71
CA ALA A 98 -7.09 -11.81 -7.82
C ALA A 98 -6.57 -12.34 -9.17
N THR A 99 -5.29 -12.69 -9.24
CA THR A 99 -4.67 -13.25 -10.45
C THR A 99 -5.26 -14.63 -10.77
N GLN A 100 -5.43 -15.48 -9.76
CA GLN A 100 -6.03 -16.80 -9.88
C GLN A 100 -7.46 -16.71 -10.42
N GLY A 101 -8.27 -15.77 -9.92
CA GLY A 101 -9.63 -15.54 -10.42
C GLY A 101 -9.63 -15.27 -11.93
N VAL A 102 -8.85 -14.26 -12.36
CA VAL A 102 -8.76 -13.90 -13.79
C VAL A 102 -8.32 -15.10 -14.63
N VAL A 103 -7.25 -15.81 -14.24
CA VAL A 103 -6.77 -16.99 -14.96
C VAL A 103 -7.84 -18.07 -15.05
N GLN A 104 -8.52 -18.38 -13.95
CA GLN A 104 -9.59 -19.36 -13.91
C GLN A 104 -10.76 -18.98 -14.82
N GLY A 105 -11.07 -17.69 -14.93
CA GLY A 105 -12.08 -17.17 -15.85
C GLY A 105 -11.68 -17.32 -17.32
N LEU A 106 -10.39 -17.37 -17.65
CA LEU A 106 -9.89 -17.50 -19.03
C LEU A 106 -9.74 -18.95 -19.50
N ILE A 107 -9.64 -19.92 -18.59
CA ILE A 107 -9.50 -21.36 -18.93
C ILE A 107 -10.59 -21.85 -19.90
N PRO A 108 -11.89 -21.49 -19.74
CA PRO A 108 -12.93 -21.92 -20.68
C PRO A 108 -12.69 -21.51 -22.14
N LEU A 109 -11.94 -20.43 -22.39
CA LEU A 109 -11.56 -20.03 -23.75
C LEU A 109 -10.53 -20.98 -24.34
N MET A 110 -9.59 -21.48 -23.54
CA MET A 110 -8.65 -22.51 -23.97
C MET A 110 -9.41 -23.79 -24.33
N ASP A 111 -10.39 -24.20 -23.52
CA ASP A 111 -11.23 -25.35 -23.84
C ASP A 111 -11.97 -25.18 -25.18
N GLN A 112 -12.47 -23.97 -25.47
CA GLN A 112 -13.09 -23.66 -26.77
C GLN A 112 -12.11 -23.74 -27.93
N PHE A 113 -10.88 -23.25 -27.76
CA PHE A 113 -9.84 -23.36 -28.78
C PHE A 113 -9.44 -24.82 -29.01
N ASP A 114 -9.25 -25.61 -27.95
CA ASP A 114 -8.92 -27.03 -28.05
C ASP A 114 -10.02 -27.80 -28.78
N MET A 115 -11.29 -27.52 -28.46
CA MET A 115 -12.44 -28.09 -29.17
C MET A 115 -12.46 -27.71 -30.66
N ALA A 116 -12.12 -26.46 -31.00
CA ALA A 116 -12.06 -26.02 -32.39
C ALA A 116 -10.92 -26.72 -33.16
N LEU A 117 -9.78 -26.97 -32.50
CA LEU A 117 -8.62 -27.63 -33.11
C LEU A 117 -8.85 -29.14 -33.37
N LEU A 118 -9.81 -29.76 -32.70
CA LEU A 118 -10.21 -31.16 -32.95
C LEU A 118 -11.11 -31.33 -34.19
N LEU A 119 -11.59 -30.24 -34.78
CA LEU A 119 -12.44 -30.31 -35.97
C LEU A 119 -11.64 -30.74 -37.20
N ASP A 120 -12.27 -31.54 -38.05
CA ASP A 120 -11.72 -31.96 -39.34
C ASP A 120 -11.68 -30.78 -40.32
N PRO A 121 -10.50 -30.29 -40.73
CA PRO A 121 -10.39 -29.11 -41.60
C PRO A 121 -11.10 -29.27 -42.94
N GLU A 122 -11.24 -30.51 -43.44
CA GLU A 122 -11.92 -30.78 -44.71
C GLU A 122 -13.45 -30.63 -44.60
N LYS A 123 -13.99 -30.68 -43.39
CA LYS A 123 -15.43 -30.57 -43.08
C LYS A 123 -15.82 -29.19 -42.55
N VAL A 124 -14.84 -28.33 -42.29
CA VAL A 124 -15.05 -26.99 -41.73
C VAL A 124 -15.11 -25.96 -42.85
N THR A 125 -16.14 -25.11 -42.83
CA THR A 125 -16.25 -23.98 -43.75
C THR A 125 -15.63 -22.71 -43.15
N ALA A 126 -15.25 -21.75 -43.99
CA ALA A 126 -14.79 -20.44 -43.53
C ALA A 126 -15.83 -19.74 -42.62
N GLN A 127 -17.12 -19.90 -42.92
CA GLN A 127 -18.20 -19.35 -42.11
C GLN A 127 -18.22 -19.97 -40.70
N THR A 128 -18.07 -21.30 -40.61
CA THR A 128 -18.00 -22.01 -39.32
C THR A 128 -16.85 -21.50 -38.45
N VAL A 129 -15.68 -21.24 -39.05
CA VAL A 129 -14.53 -20.66 -38.33
C VAL A 129 -14.84 -19.26 -37.86
N MET A 130 -15.39 -18.40 -38.73
CA MET A 130 -15.73 -17.02 -38.37
C MET A 130 -16.76 -16.95 -37.23
N ASP A 131 -17.77 -17.82 -37.24
CA ASP A 131 -18.78 -17.91 -36.20
C ASP A 131 -18.16 -18.36 -34.86
N GLY A 132 -17.30 -19.38 -34.89
CA GLY A 132 -16.57 -19.84 -33.71
C GLY A 132 -15.69 -18.74 -33.12
N VAL A 133 -14.92 -18.03 -33.95
CA VAL A 133 -14.08 -16.90 -33.52
C VAL A 133 -14.93 -15.79 -32.90
N ARG A 134 -16.09 -15.47 -33.49
CA ARG A 134 -17.01 -14.47 -32.95
C ARG A 134 -17.54 -14.89 -31.57
N MET A 135 -17.96 -16.14 -31.42
CA MET A 135 -18.44 -16.68 -30.14
C MET A 135 -17.36 -16.62 -29.05
N THR A 136 -16.13 -17.05 -29.36
CA THR A 136 -15.00 -16.99 -28.42
C THR A 136 -14.63 -15.56 -28.06
N ARG A 137 -14.69 -14.62 -29.02
CA ARG A 137 -14.47 -13.20 -28.76
C ARG A 137 -15.53 -12.64 -27.82
N ASP A 138 -16.81 -12.94 -28.05
CA ASP A 138 -17.90 -12.41 -27.24
C ASP A 138 -17.86 -12.97 -25.82
N GLU A 139 -17.48 -14.24 -25.68
CA GLU A 139 -17.22 -14.86 -24.38
C GLU A 139 -16.04 -14.20 -23.65
N PHE A 140 -14.94 -13.92 -24.35
CA PHE A 140 -13.80 -13.22 -23.76
C PHE A 140 -14.18 -11.83 -23.26
N VAL A 141 -14.96 -11.07 -24.04
CA VAL A 141 -15.48 -9.75 -23.61
C VAL A 141 -16.39 -9.88 -22.39
N ARG A 142 -17.23 -10.91 -22.34
CA ARG A 142 -18.10 -11.18 -21.18
C ARG A 142 -17.30 -11.49 -19.91
N ILE A 143 -16.26 -12.31 -20.02
CA ILE A 143 -15.35 -12.63 -18.92
C ILE A 143 -14.66 -11.35 -18.41
N LEU A 144 -14.10 -10.54 -19.32
CA LEU A 144 -13.48 -9.26 -18.98
C LEU A 144 -14.46 -8.32 -18.25
N GLY A 145 -15.71 -8.22 -18.73
CA GLY A 145 -16.76 -7.45 -18.08
C GLY A 145 -17.06 -7.90 -16.65
N GLY A 146 -17.03 -9.22 -16.38
CA GLY A 146 -17.18 -9.77 -15.03
C GLY A 146 -16.08 -9.35 -14.05
N TYR A 147 -14.88 -9.01 -14.56
CA TYR A 147 -13.76 -8.47 -13.77
C TYR A 147 -13.71 -6.93 -13.75
N GLY A 148 -14.75 -6.25 -14.25
CA GLY A 148 -14.84 -4.79 -14.26
C GLY A 148 -14.06 -4.12 -15.40
N VAL A 149 -13.62 -4.89 -16.40
CA VAL A 149 -13.00 -4.33 -17.61
C VAL A 149 -14.09 -3.94 -18.59
N SER A 150 -14.03 -2.71 -19.09
CA SER A 150 -14.94 -2.17 -20.10
C SER A 150 -14.16 -1.66 -21.31
N ALA A 151 -14.79 -1.72 -22.48
CA ALA A 151 -14.23 -1.22 -23.73
C ALA A 151 -14.36 0.30 -23.81
N ILE A 152 -13.35 0.94 -24.40
CA ILE A 152 -13.36 2.33 -24.85
C ILE A 152 -13.52 2.28 -26.36
N SER A 153 -14.76 2.47 -26.82
CA SER A 153 -15.15 2.35 -28.22
C SER A 153 -15.81 3.65 -28.67
N PRO A 154 -15.04 4.71 -28.96
CA PRO A 154 -15.61 5.93 -29.52
C PRO A 154 -16.22 5.64 -30.90
N GLU A 155 -17.18 6.46 -31.29
CA GLU A 155 -17.74 6.46 -32.63
C GLU A 155 -16.97 7.43 -33.54
N VAL A 156 -17.11 7.21 -34.85
CA VAL A 156 -16.58 8.15 -35.84
C VAL A 156 -17.37 9.45 -35.73
N GLY A 157 -16.66 10.55 -35.53
CA GLY A 157 -17.26 11.87 -35.27
C GLY A 157 -17.26 12.28 -33.79
N ASP A 158 -16.93 11.39 -32.86
CA ASP A 158 -16.81 11.75 -31.44
C ASP A 158 -15.60 12.68 -31.19
N GLU A 159 -15.69 13.48 -30.13
CA GLU A 159 -14.61 14.36 -29.69
C GLU A 159 -13.40 13.55 -29.23
N PHE A 160 -12.21 14.00 -29.60
CA PHE A 160 -10.98 13.37 -29.12
C PHE A 160 -10.71 13.75 -27.66
N GLU A 161 -10.84 12.79 -26.75
CA GLU A 161 -10.46 12.93 -25.34
C GLU A 161 -9.04 12.42 -25.02
N PRO A 162 -8.08 13.31 -24.68
CA PRO A 162 -6.77 12.92 -24.20
C PRO A 162 -6.85 12.07 -22.92
N GLY A 163 -6.18 10.93 -22.91
CA GLY A 163 -6.13 10.02 -21.75
C GLY A 163 -6.94 8.74 -21.95
N ILE A 164 -8.05 8.79 -22.70
CA ILE A 164 -8.79 7.60 -23.14
C ILE A 164 -8.59 7.29 -24.62
N HIS A 165 -8.19 8.28 -25.42
CA HIS A 165 -7.86 8.16 -26.84
C HIS A 165 -6.38 8.45 -27.11
N GLU A 166 -5.80 7.74 -28.07
CA GLU A 166 -4.43 7.90 -28.59
C GLU A 166 -4.50 8.18 -30.09
N ALA A 167 -4.21 9.41 -30.48
CA ALA A 167 -4.20 9.83 -31.88
C ALA A 167 -2.93 9.30 -32.56
N MET A 168 -3.09 8.29 -33.42
CA MET A 168 -1.98 7.64 -34.12
C MET A 168 -1.58 8.38 -35.39
N MET A 169 -2.54 9.00 -36.05
CA MET A 169 -2.35 9.72 -37.30
C MET A 169 -3.48 10.73 -37.50
N GLN A 170 -3.25 11.67 -38.41
CA GLN A 170 -4.31 12.55 -38.88
C GLN A 170 -4.84 12.04 -40.21
N GLN A 171 -6.16 12.01 -40.37
CA GLN A 171 -6.82 11.58 -41.60
C GLN A 171 -7.98 12.53 -41.91
N PRO A 172 -7.99 13.19 -43.08
CA PRO A 172 -9.15 13.95 -43.53
C PRO A 172 -10.38 13.05 -43.63
N ALA A 173 -11.50 13.50 -43.09
CA ALA A 173 -12.79 12.84 -43.22
C ALA A 173 -13.86 13.88 -43.58
N GLU A 174 -14.63 13.61 -44.62
CA GLU A 174 -15.71 14.50 -45.04
C GLU A 174 -16.85 14.48 -44.03
N GLY A 175 -17.34 15.67 -43.65
CA GLY A 175 -18.48 15.80 -42.73
C GLY A 175 -18.14 15.60 -41.24
N ILE A 176 -16.87 15.48 -40.88
CA ILE A 176 -16.41 15.38 -39.48
C ILE A 176 -15.63 16.64 -39.11
N GLU A 177 -15.88 17.15 -37.91
CA GLU A 177 -15.23 18.37 -37.43
C GLU A 177 -13.72 18.17 -37.19
N PRO A 178 -12.89 19.20 -37.43
CA PRO A 178 -11.47 19.15 -37.10
C PRO A 178 -11.24 18.80 -35.62
N GLY A 179 -10.22 18.00 -35.33
CA GLY A 179 -9.93 17.52 -33.97
C GLY A 179 -10.80 16.36 -33.48
N HIS A 180 -11.84 15.97 -34.21
CA HIS A 180 -12.68 14.81 -33.88
C HIS A 180 -12.14 13.52 -34.50
N ILE A 181 -12.68 12.39 -34.04
CA ILE A 181 -12.26 11.05 -34.45
C ILE A 181 -12.73 10.78 -35.88
N ALA A 182 -11.78 10.68 -36.80
CA ALA A 182 -12.02 10.31 -38.19
C ALA A 182 -12.22 8.80 -38.37
N PHE A 183 -11.49 8.00 -37.59
CA PHE A 183 -11.51 6.54 -37.70
C PHE A 183 -10.99 5.87 -36.42
N VAL A 184 -11.59 4.76 -36.01
CA VAL A 184 -11.12 3.95 -34.87
C VAL A 184 -10.31 2.76 -35.38
N MET A 185 -9.01 2.77 -35.11
CA MET A 185 -8.09 1.71 -35.52
C MET A 185 -8.12 0.51 -34.58
N SER A 186 -8.21 0.78 -33.28
CA SER A 186 -8.36 -0.28 -32.28
C SER A 186 -9.09 0.23 -31.04
N VAL A 187 -10.05 -0.56 -30.57
CA VAL A 187 -10.76 -0.35 -29.31
C VAL A 187 -9.78 -0.31 -28.14
N GLY A 188 -10.01 0.61 -27.19
CA GLY A 188 -9.30 0.68 -25.92
C GLY A 188 -10.00 -0.11 -24.81
N TYR A 189 -9.38 -0.20 -23.63
CA TYR A 189 -9.96 -0.87 -22.48
C TYR A 189 -9.59 -0.16 -21.18
N LYS A 190 -10.52 -0.14 -20.22
CA LYS A 190 -10.33 0.38 -18.86
C LYS A 190 -10.82 -0.60 -17.80
N LEU A 191 -10.19 -0.59 -16.63
CA LEU A 191 -10.61 -1.32 -15.43
C LEU A 191 -11.15 -0.30 -14.42
N GLY A 192 -12.47 -0.28 -14.24
CA GLY A 192 -13.14 0.84 -13.57
C GLY A 192 -12.77 2.16 -14.24
N GLU A 193 -12.15 3.07 -13.49
CA GLU A 193 -11.69 4.38 -14.01
C GLU A 193 -10.25 4.35 -14.57
N ARG A 194 -9.51 3.26 -14.39
CA ARG A 194 -8.11 3.18 -14.83
C ARG A 194 -8.03 2.68 -16.27
N VAL A 195 -7.53 3.51 -17.17
CA VAL A 195 -7.24 3.13 -18.56
C VAL A 195 -6.11 2.10 -18.58
N ILE A 196 -6.36 0.92 -19.16
CA ILE A 196 -5.35 -0.12 -19.40
C ILE A 196 -4.63 0.19 -20.71
N ARG A 197 -5.42 0.52 -21.73
CA ARG A 197 -4.96 0.90 -23.06
C ARG A 197 -5.96 1.87 -23.68
N PRO A 198 -5.52 3.04 -24.17
CA PRO A 198 -6.42 3.96 -24.85
C PRO A 198 -6.90 3.39 -26.20
N ALA A 199 -8.03 3.90 -26.70
CA ALA A 199 -8.47 3.60 -28.04
C ALA A 199 -7.54 4.30 -29.04
N LYS A 200 -7.04 3.55 -30.03
CA LYS A 200 -6.19 4.11 -31.07
C LYS A 200 -7.06 4.63 -32.19
N VAL A 201 -6.91 5.91 -32.49
CA VAL A 201 -7.78 6.63 -33.42
C VAL A 201 -6.96 7.45 -34.41
N ALA A 202 -7.55 7.70 -35.57
CA ALA A 202 -7.14 8.78 -36.45
C ALA A 202 -8.04 9.98 -36.19
N VAL A 203 -7.47 11.19 -36.17
CA VAL A 203 -8.23 12.43 -35.95
C VAL A 203 -8.24 13.29 -37.21
N VAL A 204 -9.28 14.10 -37.40
CA VAL A 204 -9.31 15.06 -38.50
C VAL A 204 -8.28 16.17 -38.22
N PRO A 205 -7.40 16.50 -39.18
CA PRO A 205 -6.44 17.59 -39.01
C PRO A 205 -7.13 18.90 -38.62
N THR A 206 -6.71 19.52 -37.52
CA THR A 206 -7.06 20.92 -37.21
C THR A 206 -6.31 21.82 -38.19
N THR A 207 -7.01 22.76 -38.83
CA THR A 207 -6.42 23.64 -39.86
C THR A 207 -5.44 24.68 -39.30
N GLU A 208 -5.04 24.54 -38.03
CA GLU A 208 -4.04 25.37 -37.36
C GLU A 208 -2.69 24.64 -37.33
N ALA A 209 -1.87 25.05 -38.29
CA ALA A 209 -0.41 24.98 -38.38
C ALA A 209 0.37 24.25 -37.27
N ASP A 210 1.09 23.22 -37.70
CA ASP A 210 2.40 22.81 -37.18
C ASP A 210 3.44 23.92 -37.43
N SER A 211 3.26 25.08 -36.77
CA SER A 211 4.23 26.16 -36.71
C SER A 211 4.66 26.39 -35.26
N GLY A 212 5.77 25.76 -34.87
CA GLY A 212 6.45 25.96 -33.57
C GLY A 212 7.10 24.65 -33.09
N GLU A 213 8.22 24.25 -33.69
CA GLU A 213 9.60 24.54 -33.23
C GLU A 213 10.06 23.67 -32.03
N GLY A 214 11.25 23.08 -32.16
CA GLY A 214 12.10 22.72 -31.02
C GLY A 214 12.98 21.50 -31.22
#